data_AF-S7J6N0-F1
#
_entry.id   AF-S7J6N0-F1
#
_cell.length_a   1.000
_cell.length_b   1.000
_cell.length_c   1.000
_cell.angle_alpha   90.00
_cell.angle_beta   90.00
_cell.angle_gamma   90.00
#
_symmetry.space_group_name_H-M   'P 1'
#
loop_
_entity.id
_entity.type
_entity.pdbx_description
1 polymer ?
#
loop_
_entity_poly.entity_id
_entity_poly.type
_entity_poly.pdbx_seq_one_letter_code
_entity_poly.pdbx_strand_id
1 'polypeptide(L)'
;MTSRSLRLQTAELACSLIPAALQNEPVFLSVDDTTVPKFGKKFDAVSLLHDHACHTGKPYVNGHCFVSLTLSVPVLNQHEGKAPLIRYLAVPVGYRMWTKD
;
A
#
# COMPACT_ATOMS: atom_id res chain seq x y z
N MET A 1 19.22 3.31 11.78
CA MET A 1 17.75 3.27 11.63
C MET A 1 17.37 1.97 10.92
N THR A 2 16.51 1.14 11.49
CA THR A 2 16.10 -0.14 10.87
C THR A 2 14.83 0.04 10.04
N SER A 3 14.59 -0.83 9.05
CA SER A 3 13.34 -0.82 8.26
C SER A 3 12.09 -0.89 9.14
N ARG A 4 12.12 -1.65 10.24
CA ARG A 4 11.02 -1.69 11.23
C ARG A 4 10.79 -0.32 11.88
N SER A 5 11.86 0.39 12.26
CA SER A 5 11.77 1.71 12.87
C SER A 5 11.11 2.73 11.95
N LEU A 6 11.43 2.70 10.66
CA LEU A 6 10.84 3.61 9.67
C LEU A 6 9.34 3.35 9.49
N ARG A 7 8.92 2.08 9.37
CA ARG A 7 7.51 1.73 9.21
C ARG A 7 6.66 2.18 10.40
N LEU A 8 7.18 1.99 11.62
CA LEU A 8 6.50 2.46 12.84
C LEU A 8 6.38 3.99 12.84
N GLN A 9 7.47 4.70 12.56
CA GLN A 9 7.48 6.16 12.53
C GLN A 9 6.56 6.73 11.44
N THR A 10 6.47 6.09 10.27
CA THR A 10 5.52 6.47 9.22
C THR A 10 4.07 6.26 9.66
N ALA A 11 3.77 5.15 10.33
CA ALA A 11 2.42 4.89 10.85
C ALA A 11 2.04 5.89 11.96
N GLU A 12 2.96 6.18 12.88
CA GLU A 12 2.77 7.19 13.93
C GLU A 12 2.52 8.58 13.32
N LEU A 13 3.32 8.98 12.33
CA LEU A 13 3.12 10.25 11.63
C LEU A 13 1.77 10.28 10.93
N ALA A 14 1.36 9.21 10.24
CA ALA A 14 0.05 9.14 9.60
C ALA A 14 -1.09 9.32 10.61
N CYS A 15 -1.05 8.63 11.75
CA CYS A 15 -2.06 8.80 12.81
C CYS A 15 -2.07 10.21 13.41
N SER A 16 -0.91 10.87 13.49
CA SER A 16 -0.82 12.25 13.99
C SER A 16 -1.51 13.29 13.09
N LEU A 17 -1.82 12.93 11.83
CA LEU A 17 -2.56 13.78 10.90
C LEU A 17 -4.06 13.78 11.14
N ILE A 18 -4.58 12.88 11.98
CA ILE A 18 -6.01 12.76 12.28
C ILE A 18 -6.44 14.01 13.08
N PRO A 19 -7.34 14.85 12.54
CA PRO A 19 -7.83 16.02 13.26
C PRO A 19 -8.59 15.61 14.53
N ALA A 20 -8.55 16.45 15.57
CA ALA A 20 -9.25 16.18 16.82
C ALA A 20 -10.75 15.89 16.63
N ALA A 21 -11.39 16.56 15.67
CA ALA A 21 -12.79 16.36 15.31
C ALA A 21 -13.10 14.96 14.75
N LEU A 22 -12.10 14.23 14.26
CA LEU A 22 -12.22 12.92 13.63
C LEU A 22 -11.57 11.79 14.45
N GLN A 23 -11.26 12.00 15.73
CA GLN A 23 -10.59 10.97 16.55
C GLN A 23 -11.37 9.66 16.69
N ASN A 24 -12.70 9.69 16.51
CA ASN A 24 -13.57 8.52 16.57
C ASN A 24 -13.84 7.90 15.19
N GLU A 25 -13.38 8.52 14.11
CA GLU A 25 -13.48 7.93 12.76
C GLU A 25 -12.51 6.75 12.63
N PRO A 26 -12.87 5.71 11.88
CA PRO A 26 -12.02 4.54 11.75
C PRO A 26 -10.72 4.88 11.00
N VAL A 27 -9.68 4.11 11.27
CA VAL A 27 -8.48 4.05 10.42
C VAL A 27 -8.54 2.71 9.68
N PHE A 28 -8.36 2.73 8.36
CA PHE A 28 -8.37 1.50 7.58
C PHE A 28 -6.95 1.00 7.34
N LEU A 29 -6.74 -0.29 7.55
CA LEU A 29 -5.51 -0.98 7.20
C LEU A 29 -5.76 -1.87 5.99
N SER A 30 -5.14 -1.53 4.86
CA SER A 30 -5.24 -2.29 3.62
C SER A 30 -3.98 -3.13 3.43
N VAL A 31 -4.19 -4.42 3.18
CA VAL A 31 -3.14 -5.37 2.78
C VAL A 31 -3.47 -5.82 1.37
N ASP A 32 -2.51 -5.66 0.46
CA ASP A 32 -2.70 -5.99 -0.95
C ASP A 32 -1.50 -6.79 -1.46
N ASP A 33 -1.76 -7.92 -2.09
CA ASP A 33 -0.78 -8.65 -2.87
C ASP A 33 -0.74 -8.13 -4.30
N THR A 34 0.40 -7.58 -4.68
CA THR A 34 0.58 -7.00 -6.02
C THR A 34 1.54 -7.87 -6.82
N THR A 35 1.07 -8.34 -7.98
CA THR A 35 1.91 -8.97 -9.00
C THR A 35 2.25 -7.97 -10.09
N VAL A 36 3.54 -7.73 -10.33
CA VAL A 36 4.04 -6.82 -11.36
C VAL A 36 4.82 -7.61 -12.40
N PRO A 37 4.30 -7.76 -13.64
CA PRO A 37 5.00 -8.42 -14.72
C PRO A 37 6.36 -7.78 -15.03
N LYS A 38 7.35 -8.61 -15.34
CA LYS A 38 8.70 -8.20 -15.75
C LYS A 38 9.11 -8.89 -17.04
N PHE A 39 9.86 -8.16 -17.86
CA PHE A 39 10.41 -8.71 -19.09
C PHE A 39 11.64 -9.58 -18.80
N GLY A 40 11.48 -10.89 -18.97
CA GLY A 40 12.53 -11.87 -18.73
C GLY A 40 12.90 -12.03 -17.25
N LYS A 41 14.17 -12.37 -16.98
CA LYS A 41 14.71 -12.67 -15.63
C LYS A 41 15.84 -11.72 -15.20
N LYS A 42 15.91 -10.53 -15.80
CA LYS A 42 17.02 -9.59 -15.57
C LYS A 42 16.89 -8.82 -14.25
N PHE A 43 15.71 -8.79 -13.65
CA PHE A 43 15.48 -8.14 -12.38
C PHE A 43 15.65 -9.15 -11.25
N ASP A 44 16.24 -8.70 -10.15
CA ASP A 44 16.38 -9.51 -8.94
C ASP A 44 15.00 -9.85 -8.34
N ALA A 45 14.91 -10.95 -7.59
CA ALA A 45 13.68 -11.47 -6.99
C ALA A 45 12.50 -11.71 -7.97
N VAL A 46 12.78 -11.86 -9.28
CA VAL A 46 11.77 -12.26 -10.26
C VAL A 46 11.48 -13.74 -10.14
N SER A 47 10.19 -14.08 -10.18
CA SER A 47 9.75 -15.46 -10.20
C SER A 47 8.63 -15.70 -11.20
N LEU A 48 8.42 -16.97 -11.53
CA LEU A 48 7.31 -17.39 -12.36
C LEU A 48 6.06 -17.46 -11.48
N LEU A 49 5.13 -16.53 -11.70
CA LEU A 49 3.91 -16.34 -10.90
C LEU A 49 2.70 -16.68 -11.74
N HIS A 50 1.63 -17.15 -11.09
CA HIS A 50 0.36 -17.37 -11.77
C HIS A 50 -0.26 -16.01 -12.15
N ASP A 51 -0.69 -15.86 -13.40
CA ASP A 51 -1.34 -14.65 -13.87
C ASP A 51 -2.82 -14.68 -13.49
N HIS A 52 -3.14 -14.31 -12.25
CA HIS A 52 -4.52 -14.29 -11.74
C HIS A 52 -5.42 -13.28 -12.48
N ALA A 53 -4.84 -12.29 -13.18
CA ALA A 53 -5.59 -11.34 -13.99
C ALA A 53 -5.79 -11.82 -15.44
N CYS A 54 -5.10 -12.89 -15.84
CA CYS A 54 -5.19 -13.66 -17.09
C CYS A 54 -5.55 -12.83 -18.34
N HIS A 55 -4.81 -11.75 -18.58
CA HIS A 55 -5.10 -10.83 -19.68
C HIS A 55 -4.62 -11.32 -21.05
N THR A 56 -3.76 -12.35 -21.10
CA THR A 56 -3.08 -12.78 -22.34
C THR A 56 -3.28 -14.26 -22.69
N GLY A 57 -4.09 -14.99 -21.91
CA GLY A 57 -4.30 -16.44 -22.08
C GLY A 57 -3.11 -17.32 -21.68
N LYS A 58 -2.01 -16.73 -21.20
CA LYS A 58 -0.89 -17.46 -20.59
C LYS A 58 -1.12 -17.55 -19.08
N PRO A 59 -1.06 -18.75 -18.48
CA PRO A 59 -1.37 -18.92 -17.06
C PRO A 59 -0.26 -18.43 -16.12
N TYR A 60 0.92 -18.08 -16.65
CA TYR A 60 2.06 -17.66 -15.85
C TYR A 60 2.80 -16.49 -16.49
N VAL A 61 3.33 -15.62 -15.63
CA VAL A 61 4.15 -14.47 -16.00
C VAL A 61 5.40 -14.42 -15.13
N ASN A 62 6.54 -13.98 -15.70
CA ASN A 62 7.67 -13.60 -14.87
C ASN A 62 7.32 -12.26 -14.22
N GLY A 63 7.45 -12.17 -12.91
CA GLY A 63 7.10 -10.94 -12.20
C GLY A 63 7.68 -10.84 -10.82
N HIS A 64 7.50 -9.66 -10.25
CA HIS A 64 7.61 -9.43 -8.83
C HIS A 64 6.27 -9.71 -8.19
N CYS A 65 6.30 -10.39 -7.04
CA CYS A 65 5.17 -10.48 -6.13
C CYS A 65 5.59 -9.77 -4.85
N PHE A 66 4.74 -8.91 -4.32
CA PHE A 66 4.96 -8.33 -3.01
C PHE A 66 3.63 -8.09 -2.31
N VAL A 67 3.67 -8.09 -0.99
CA VAL A 67 2.54 -7.67 -0.16
C VAL A 67 2.82 -6.25 0.32
N SER A 68 1.89 -5.35 0.08
CA SER A 68 1.94 -3.97 0.57
C SER A 68 1.04 -3.78 1.78
N LEU A 69 1.40 -2.81 2.62
CA LEU A 69 0.62 -2.35 3.76
C LEU A 69 0.38 -0.86 3.64
N THR A 70 -0.88 -0.46 3.58
CA THR A 70 -1.30 0.94 3.46
C THR A 70 -2.24 1.29 4.61
N LEU A 71 -1.97 2.40 5.29
CA LEU A 71 -2.83 2.95 6.33
C LEU A 71 -3.62 4.12 5.76
N SER A 72 -4.94 4.08 5.82
CA SER A 72 -5.81 5.16 5.37
C SER A 72 -6.37 5.88 6.58
N VAL A 73 -5.93 7.13 6.80
CA VAL A 73 -6.31 7.94 7.96
C VAL A 73 -7.34 9.01 7.57
N PRO A 74 -8.34 9.29 8.42
CA PRO A 74 -9.35 10.30 8.15
C PRO A 74 -8.75 11.71 8.29
N VAL A 75 -9.01 12.55 7.29
CA VAL A 75 -8.60 13.96 7.22
C VAL A 75 -9.79 14.82 6.81
N LEU A 76 -9.77 16.08 7.24
CA LEU A 76 -10.75 17.08 6.79
C LEU A 76 -10.25 17.73 5.50
N ASN A 77 -11.05 17.65 4.45
CA ASN A 77 -10.86 18.46 3.26
C ASN A 77 -11.81 19.67 3.34
N GLN A 78 -11.22 20.85 3.50
CA GLN A 78 -11.92 22.13 3.43
C GLN A 78 -11.63 22.80 2.09
N HIS A 79 -12.69 23.08 1.34
CA HIS A 79 -12.65 23.97 0.19
C HIS A 79 -13.46 25.22 0.52
N GLU A 80 -12.95 26.39 0.11
CA GLU A 80 -13.61 27.66 0.34
C GLU A 80 -15.05 27.64 -0.21
N GLY A 81 -16.01 28.03 0.63
CA GLY A 81 -17.43 28.01 0.29
C GLY A 81 -18.11 26.63 0.29
N LYS A 82 -17.44 25.55 0.70
CA LYS A 82 -18.03 24.19 0.80
C LYS A 82 -18.03 23.66 2.23
N ALA A 83 -19.02 22.81 2.53
CA ALA A 83 -19.03 22.07 3.78
C ALA A 83 -17.78 21.17 3.90
N PRO A 84 -17.20 21.01 5.10
CA PRO A 84 -16.08 20.12 5.32
C PRO A 84 -16.44 18.68 4.94
N LEU A 85 -15.55 18.02 4.18
CA LEU A 85 -15.72 16.62 3.80
C LEU A 85 -14.64 15.76 4.46
N ILE A 86 -15.04 14.63 5.04
CA ILE A 86 -14.10 13.61 5.49
C ILE A 86 -13.53 12.91 4.26
N ARG A 87 -12.21 12.88 4.13
CA ARG A 87 -11.47 12.08 3.15
C ARG A 87 -10.51 11.16 3.87
N TYR A 88 -10.10 10.10 3.18
CA TYR A 88 -9.10 9.17 3.69
C TYR A 88 -7.80 9.37 2.94
N LEU A 89 -6.75 9.75 3.66
CA LEU A 89 -5.40 9.84 3.13
C LEU A 89 -4.73 8.47 3.22
N ALA A 90 -4.48 7.86 2.08
CA ALA A 90 -3.76 6.59 2.00
C ALA A 90 -2.25 6.82 2.12
N VAL A 91 -1.65 6.25 3.17
CA VAL A 91 -0.22 6.33 3.46
C VAL A 91 0.40 4.93 3.33
N PRO A 92 1.30 4.69 2.36
CA PRO A 92 2.00 3.42 2.27
C PRO A 92 2.97 3.29 3.45
N VAL A 93 2.72 2.31 4.32
CA VAL A 93 3.51 2.07 5.53
C VAL A 93 4.67 1.14 5.24
N GLY A 94 4.52 0.22 4.28
CA GLY A 94 5.61 -0.63 3.85
C GLY A 94 5.18 -1.71 2.87
N TYR A 95 6.14 -2.52 2.46
CA TYR A 95 5.90 -3.68 1.62
C TYR A 95 6.92 -4.77 1.94
N ARG A 96 6.64 -5.99 1.48
CA ARG A 96 7.58 -7.11 1.51
C ARG A 96 7.53 -7.84 0.18
N MET A 97 8.67 -7.86 -0.51
CA MET A 97 8.86 -8.69 -1.69
C MET A 97 8.77 -10.16 -1.31
N TRP A 98 8.10 -10.94 -2.14
CA TRP A 98 8.21 -12.37 -2.12
C TRP A 98 9.58 -12.75 -2.70
N THR A 99 10.34 -13.51 -1.91
CA THR A 99 11.61 -14.10 -2.34
C THR A 99 11.43 -15.61 -2.35
N LYS A 100 12.12 -16.29 -3.27
CA LYS A 100 11.97 -17.73 -3.46
C LYS A 100 12.77 -18.57 -2.42
N ASP A 101 13.48 -17.89 -1.53
CA ASP A 101 14.35 -18.47 -0.49
C ASP A 101 13.66 -18.57 0.87
#